data_AF-A0A1E7HJF5-F1
#
_entry.id   AF-A0A1E7HJF5-F1
#
_cell.length_a   1.000
_cell.length_b   1.000
_cell.length_c   1.000
_cell.angle_alpha   90.00
_cell.angle_beta   90.00
_cell.angle_gamma   90.00
#
_symmetry.space_group_name_H-M   'P 1'
#
loop_
_entity.id
_entity.type
_entity.pdbx_description
1 polymer ?
#
loop_
_entity_poly.entity_id
_entity_poly.type
_entity_poly.pdbx_seq_one_letter_code
_entity_poly.pdbx_strand_id
1 'polypeptide(L)'
;MKKAKHYLGRLIVESLTTDQIASLLDVLFSTGDMNRYVDRLKKVDPDMAETVSKVLKMGSDKPREPVAVRLASDQRTIEYWNSLWGHWDSLLFEVGDEEGKYAVQEAHWESPYFDPYVLASDLEGIALDMLGLIDDVYDLVDDPDLFYGALEEIDSNISSYPEWMAVEHGEGCTLEKNATRCVLKWLWLSSQKDARPGKAFLDKVFEIEDHCNMVDLDKNESVDFFEELPREVCREIYECFKHDDRVGNLDNVYSRWHKIHHLYENRFDSGAYLETCRKHLAGNWQYGRPLIDDAINRGDYQEAESLLEKAFSSYLGREDKATWYPETSLLLDERRYYHEDSKEDVSMLLESWASVSKKLGSRRRIAASEFQGVIFRAPEDWDAVIGNYKKHKNHEEKKAIEPLFAHWQTEMARRSVGHVMDTTVLSDTWIHWLIEAELDITRKRAWFMKKLDIWLADLKKDGDVFVQQWLWLARLTKDLPEGSKLKRKYPAFFKIILPEDSGASLLGKARCSGLRKMGAGPCLSTAMDVWKDHLRHIVPDPEHSHKSDYTRHAQWMKALYELSHDAYDLVLAQWHEKHKRRRNLWRDMKSAGLAV
;
A
#
# COMPACT_ATOMS: atom_id res chain seq x y z
N MET A 1 -4.93 51.23 57.67
CA MET A 1 -5.49 51.04 56.32
C MET A 1 -4.73 49.92 55.62
N LYS A 2 -5.36 48.77 55.35
CA LYS A 2 -4.74 47.68 54.57
C LYS A 2 -4.59 48.16 53.12
N LYS A 3 -3.36 48.22 52.60
CA LYS A 3 -3.11 48.50 51.18
C LYS A 3 -3.80 47.42 50.35
N ALA A 4 -4.76 47.82 49.50
CA ALA A 4 -5.31 46.95 48.49
C ALA A 4 -4.15 46.44 47.63
N LYS A 5 -3.93 45.13 47.58
CA LYS A 5 -3.08 44.53 46.54
C LYS A 5 -3.81 44.79 45.23
N HIS A 6 -3.38 45.83 44.51
CA HIS A 6 -3.93 46.14 43.21
C HIS A 6 -3.58 45.01 42.26
N TYR A 7 -4.59 44.27 41.80
CA TYR A 7 -4.48 43.25 40.75
C TYR A 7 -4.34 43.90 39.37
N LEU A 8 -3.44 44.88 39.25
CA LEU A 8 -3.26 45.68 38.04
C LEU A 8 -2.86 44.80 36.86
N GLY A 9 -2.00 43.80 37.09
CA GLY A 9 -1.62 42.82 36.06
C GLY A 9 -2.82 42.03 35.53
N ARG A 10 -3.74 41.62 36.42
CA ARG A 10 -4.97 40.91 36.02
C ARG A 10 -5.88 41.80 35.19
N LEU A 11 -6.08 43.04 35.63
CA LEU A 11 -6.87 44.03 34.90
C LEU A 11 -6.27 44.32 33.51
N ILE A 12 -4.94 44.36 33.38
CA ILE A 12 -4.27 44.53 32.09
C ILE A 12 -4.55 43.32 31.18
N VAL A 13 -4.43 42.10 31.69
CA VAL A 13 -4.71 40.88 30.92
C VAL A 13 -6.18 40.79 30.50
N GLU A 14 -7.12 41.18 31.37
CA GLU A 14 -8.56 41.17 31.08
C GLU A 14 -9.01 42.30 30.13
N SER A 15 -8.24 43.40 30.02
CA SER A 15 -8.64 44.61 29.27
C SER A 15 -7.95 44.79 27.93
N LEU A 16 -6.90 44.01 27.63
CA LEU A 16 -6.10 44.14 26.42
C LEU A 16 -6.07 42.83 25.62
N THR A 17 -5.93 42.92 24.31
CA THR A 17 -5.71 41.73 23.47
C THR A 17 -4.29 41.19 23.64
N THR A 18 -4.09 39.92 23.28
CA THR A 18 -2.75 39.28 23.32
C THR A 18 -1.69 40.09 22.58
N ASP A 19 -2.02 40.64 21.41
CA ASP A 19 -1.11 41.48 20.62
C ASP A 19 -0.78 42.82 21.29
N GLN A 20 -1.75 43.41 21.99
CA GLN A 20 -1.55 44.64 22.76
C GLN A 20 -0.69 44.39 24.00
N ILE A 21 -0.86 43.24 24.67
CA ILE A 21 -0.02 42.81 25.78
C ILE A 21 1.41 42.53 25.29
N ALA A 22 1.57 41.84 24.16
CA ALA A 22 2.88 41.60 23.55
C ALA A 22 3.58 42.92 23.19
N SER A 23 2.88 43.85 22.53
CA SER A 23 3.41 45.17 22.18
C SER A 23 3.77 45.99 23.42
N LEU A 24 2.96 45.93 24.48
CA LEU A 24 3.26 46.57 25.76
C LEU A 24 4.53 45.99 26.37
N LEU A 25 4.67 44.67 26.36
CA LEU A 25 5.86 43.98 26.85
C LEU A 25 7.10 44.37 26.01
N ASP A 26 7.02 44.44 24.69
CA ASP A 26 8.12 44.89 23.81
C ASP A 26 8.57 46.33 24.10
N VAL A 27 7.62 47.23 24.36
CA VAL A 27 7.93 48.62 24.77
C VAL A 27 8.60 48.65 26.15
N LEU A 28 8.15 47.83 27.09
CA LEU A 28 8.78 47.70 28.40
C LEU A 28 10.18 47.07 28.30
N PHE A 29 10.38 46.12 27.39
CA PHE A 29 11.65 45.43 27.17
C PHE A 29 12.68 46.29 26.42
N SER A 30 12.25 47.11 25.48
CA SER A 30 13.12 48.06 24.78
C SER A 30 13.60 49.22 25.67
N THR A 31 12.95 49.44 26.82
CA THR A 31 13.23 50.56 27.72
C THR A 31 13.96 50.17 29.02
N GLY A 32 14.19 48.88 29.30
CA GLY A 32 14.83 48.44 30.56
C GLY A 32 15.53 47.07 30.55
N ASP A 33 16.56 46.93 31.41
CA ASP A 33 17.35 45.71 31.61
C ASP A 33 16.61 44.70 32.51
N MET A 34 15.95 43.72 31.88
CA MET A 34 15.19 42.67 32.57
C MET A 34 16.03 41.78 33.50
N ASN A 35 17.35 41.73 33.32
CA ASN A 35 18.22 40.97 34.22
C ASN A 35 18.11 41.43 35.67
N ARG A 36 17.76 42.71 35.90
CA ARG A 36 17.55 43.27 37.24
C ARG A 36 16.29 42.76 37.94
N TYR A 37 15.35 42.17 37.19
CA TYR A 37 14.09 41.65 37.71
C TYR A 37 14.07 40.13 37.84
N VAL A 38 15.06 39.41 37.28
CA VAL A 38 15.14 37.93 37.36
C VAL A 38 15.11 37.44 38.80
N ASP A 39 15.82 38.07 39.73
CA ASP A 39 15.79 37.69 41.16
C ASP A 39 14.44 37.95 41.83
N ARG A 40 13.66 38.90 41.31
CA ARG A 40 12.30 39.15 41.78
C ARG A 40 11.30 38.18 41.15
N LEU A 41 11.47 37.86 39.87
CA LEU A 41 10.70 36.84 39.18
C LEU A 41 10.90 35.49 39.86
N LYS A 42 12.14 35.09 40.17
CA LYS A 42 12.44 33.84 40.89
C LYS A 42 11.76 33.72 42.25
N LYS A 43 11.53 34.86 42.93
CA LYS A 43 10.80 34.91 44.21
C LYS A 43 9.29 34.80 44.05
N VAL A 44 8.76 35.13 42.87
CA VAL A 44 7.35 35.02 42.55
C VAL A 44 7.06 33.61 42.04
N ASP A 45 7.84 33.17 41.05
CA ASP A 45 7.76 31.85 40.44
C ASP A 45 9.13 31.51 39.79
N PRO A 46 9.83 30.47 40.27
CA PRO A 46 11.11 30.03 39.72
C PRO A 46 11.07 29.61 38.23
N ASP A 47 10.02 28.92 37.79
CA ASP A 47 9.83 28.42 36.43
C ASP A 47 9.59 29.59 35.46
N MET A 48 8.70 30.53 35.83
CA MET A 48 8.51 31.79 35.10
C MET A 48 9.84 32.53 34.90
N ALA A 49 10.67 32.60 35.95
CA ALA A 49 11.94 33.31 35.88
C ALA A 49 12.98 32.60 35.01
N GLU A 50 13.01 31.27 35.03
CA GLU A 50 13.85 30.46 34.16
C GLU A 50 13.44 30.61 32.69
N THR A 51 12.14 30.52 32.41
CA THR A 51 11.56 30.70 31.07
C THR A 51 11.89 32.08 30.51
N VAL A 52 11.66 33.15 31.28
CA VAL A 52 12.03 34.52 30.87
C VAL A 52 13.53 34.63 30.63
N SER A 53 14.37 33.99 31.45
CA SER A 53 15.82 33.99 31.26
C SER A 53 16.26 33.28 29.98
N LYS A 54 15.59 32.18 29.58
CA LYS A 54 15.84 31.46 28.31
C LYS A 54 15.45 32.33 27.10
N VAL A 55 14.28 32.98 27.15
CA VAL A 55 13.79 33.89 26.09
C VAL A 55 14.75 35.07 25.89
N LEU A 56 15.21 35.70 26.99
CA LEU A 56 16.14 36.83 26.93
C LEU A 56 17.52 36.46 26.37
N LYS A 57 18.01 35.24 26.64
CA LYS A 57 19.27 34.74 26.08
C LYS A 57 19.19 34.53 24.57
N MET A 58 18.07 34.01 24.06
CA MET A 58 17.87 33.82 22.62
C MET A 58 17.78 35.14 21.85
N GLY A 59 17.24 36.21 22.45
CA GLY A 59 17.21 37.54 21.84
C GLY A 59 18.58 38.22 21.71
N SER A 60 19.63 37.67 22.34
CA SER A 60 20.98 38.26 22.37
C SER A 60 21.99 37.65 21.40
N ASP A 61 21.69 36.47 20.84
CA ASP A 61 22.58 35.76 19.92
C ASP A 61 22.07 35.81 18.46
N LYS A 62 23.01 36.00 17.52
CA LYS A 62 22.78 35.94 16.06
C LYS A 62 22.11 34.61 15.65
N PRO A 63 21.40 34.55 14.50
CA PRO A 63 20.58 33.42 14.11
C PRO A 63 21.42 32.15 14.00
N ARG A 64 21.27 31.27 14.98
CA ARG A 64 21.64 29.85 14.89
C ARG A 64 20.38 29.06 14.60
N GLU A 65 20.57 27.96 13.88
CA GLU A 65 19.54 26.99 13.50
C GLU A 65 18.59 26.67 14.68
N PRO A 66 17.30 26.44 14.41
CA PRO A 66 16.31 26.21 15.44
C PRO A 66 16.58 24.86 16.11
N VAL A 67 17.28 24.88 17.24
CA VAL A 67 17.09 23.82 18.23
C VAL A 67 15.68 24.02 18.75
N ALA A 68 14.81 23.02 18.58
CA ALA A 68 13.45 23.01 19.08
C ALA A 68 13.44 22.92 20.62
N VAL A 69 13.96 23.95 21.29
CA VAL A 69 13.73 24.13 22.72
C VAL A 69 12.37 24.79 22.83
N ARG A 70 11.35 24.04 23.26
CA ARG A 70 10.06 24.63 23.64
C ARG A 70 10.34 25.62 24.78
N LEU A 71 10.06 26.90 24.51
CA LEU A 71 10.23 28.02 25.45
C LEU A 71 9.00 28.22 26.36
N ALA A 72 8.17 27.20 26.52
CA ALA A 72 7.02 27.25 27.41
C ALA A 72 7.49 27.01 28.84
N SER A 73 6.87 27.71 29.80
CA SER A 73 7.03 27.41 31.22
C SER A 73 6.29 26.13 31.55
N ASP A 74 6.69 25.41 32.60
CA ASP A 74 6.02 24.19 33.06
C ASP A 74 4.51 24.42 33.23
N GLN A 75 4.13 25.57 33.79
CA GLN A 75 2.72 25.97 33.94
C GLN A 75 1.97 26.10 32.59
N ARG A 76 2.62 26.57 31.53
CA ARG A 76 1.99 26.69 30.21
C ARG A 76 1.93 25.34 29.50
N THR A 77 2.94 24.51 29.71
CA THR A 77 2.99 23.14 29.20
C THR A 77 1.87 22.30 29.81
N ILE A 78 1.67 22.37 31.13
CA ILE A 78 0.58 21.64 31.81
C ILE A 78 -0.81 22.19 31.44
N GLU A 79 -0.96 23.51 31.22
CA GLU A 79 -2.23 24.08 30.71
C GLU A 79 -2.59 23.55 29.32
N TYR A 80 -1.61 23.45 28.42
CA TYR A 80 -1.82 22.89 27.10
C TYR A 80 -2.09 21.38 27.16
N TRP A 81 -1.34 20.64 27.99
CA TRP A 81 -1.60 19.23 28.27
C TRP A 81 -3.02 19.00 28.77
N ASN A 82 -3.47 19.74 29.79
CA ASN A 82 -4.82 19.62 30.33
C ASN A 82 -5.91 19.96 29.31
N SER A 83 -5.62 20.86 28.35
CA SER A 83 -6.55 21.12 27.23
C SER A 83 -6.64 19.92 26.28
N LEU A 84 -5.50 19.31 25.95
CA LEU A 84 -5.48 18.11 25.10
C LEU A 84 -6.13 16.92 25.82
N TRP A 85 -5.82 16.73 27.10
CA TRP A 85 -6.39 15.69 27.94
C TRP A 85 -7.91 15.90 28.11
N GLY A 86 -8.36 17.13 28.33
CA GLY A 86 -9.80 17.43 28.37
C GLY A 86 -10.52 17.17 27.03
N HIS A 87 -9.83 17.31 25.89
CA HIS A 87 -10.39 16.87 24.61
C HIS A 87 -10.45 15.35 24.52
N TRP A 88 -9.41 14.64 24.98
CA TRP A 88 -9.39 13.19 25.05
C TRP A 88 -10.56 12.68 25.91
N ASP A 89 -10.69 13.15 27.15
CA ASP A 89 -11.80 12.79 28.05
C ASP A 89 -13.17 13.08 27.45
N SER A 90 -13.31 14.17 26.70
CA SER A 90 -14.56 14.50 26.00
C SER A 90 -14.92 13.46 24.93
N LEU A 91 -13.94 12.89 24.23
CA LEU A 91 -14.20 11.81 23.28
C LEU A 91 -14.60 10.54 24.01
N LEU A 92 -13.93 10.21 25.12
CA LEU A 92 -14.23 9.05 25.96
C LEU A 92 -15.67 9.08 26.49
N PHE A 93 -16.17 10.25 26.86
CA PHE A 93 -17.56 10.44 27.31
C PHE A 93 -18.60 10.16 26.22
N GLU A 94 -18.25 10.32 24.94
CA GLU A 94 -19.13 9.98 23.81
C GLU A 94 -19.10 8.48 23.46
N VAL A 95 -18.09 7.73 23.92
CA VAL A 95 -18.03 6.28 23.74
C VAL A 95 -19.06 5.62 24.65
N GLY A 96 -19.82 4.66 24.12
CA GLY A 96 -20.93 4.01 24.84
C GLY A 96 -22.27 4.74 24.72
N ASP A 97 -22.31 5.93 24.12
CA ASP A 97 -23.57 6.61 23.79
C ASP A 97 -24.18 6.03 22.50
N GLU A 98 -25.39 5.47 22.61
CA GLU A 98 -26.16 4.89 21.50
C GLU A 98 -26.58 5.91 20.44
N GLU A 99 -26.67 7.20 20.81
CA GLU A 99 -26.95 8.32 19.90
C GLU A 99 -25.68 9.14 19.60
N GLY A 100 -24.53 8.70 20.14
CA GLY A 100 -23.25 9.36 20.03
C GLY A 100 -22.59 9.21 18.66
N LYS A 101 -21.48 9.94 18.47
CA LYS A 101 -20.73 10.01 17.21
C LYS A 101 -20.27 8.62 16.71
N TYR A 102 -19.98 7.70 17.62
CA TYR A 102 -19.41 6.39 17.31
C TYR A 102 -20.46 5.29 17.09
N ALA A 103 -21.75 5.59 17.32
CA ALA A 103 -22.87 4.71 16.99
C ALA A 103 -23.35 5.00 15.56
N VAL A 104 -22.82 4.26 14.59
CA VAL A 104 -23.07 4.51 13.16
C VAL A 104 -24.23 3.67 12.65
N GLN A 105 -25.12 4.31 11.88
CA GLN A 105 -26.18 3.65 11.12
C GLN A 105 -26.16 4.15 9.67
N GLU A 106 -25.64 3.33 8.75
CA GLU A 106 -25.50 3.72 7.33
C GLU A 106 -26.85 3.84 6.61
N ALA A 107 -27.81 2.99 6.98
CA ALA A 107 -29.17 3.04 6.47
C ALA A 107 -30.21 2.84 7.58
N HIS A 108 -31.34 3.52 7.46
CA HIS A 108 -32.44 3.48 8.45
C HIS A 108 -33.08 2.09 8.67
N TRP A 109 -32.75 1.09 7.84
CA TRP A 109 -33.20 -0.29 7.98
C TRP A 109 -32.14 -1.23 8.60
N GLU A 110 -30.92 -0.74 8.83
CA GLU A 110 -29.82 -1.48 9.46
C GLU A 110 -29.76 -1.17 10.95
N SER A 111 -29.33 -2.13 11.76
CA SER A 111 -29.05 -1.85 13.17
C SER A 111 -27.81 -0.96 13.27
N PRO A 112 -27.81 0.06 14.14
CA PRO A 112 -26.60 0.80 14.48
C PRO A 112 -25.49 -0.15 14.95
N TYR A 113 -24.24 0.20 14.67
CA TYR A 113 -23.05 -0.52 15.12
C TYR A 113 -21.99 0.46 15.63
N PHE A 114 -21.09 -0.02 16.50
CA PHE A 114 -19.94 0.76 16.95
C PHE A 114 -18.88 0.81 15.85
N ASP A 115 -18.42 2.02 15.49
CA ASP A 115 -17.32 2.20 14.54
C ASP A 115 -15.98 2.43 15.28
N PRO A 116 -15.15 1.39 15.45
CA PRO A 116 -13.86 1.51 16.14
C PRO A 116 -12.86 2.39 15.39
N TYR A 117 -12.97 2.52 14.06
CA TYR A 117 -12.01 3.26 13.25
C TYR A 117 -12.16 4.77 13.44
N VAL A 118 -13.39 5.26 13.61
CA VAL A 118 -13.64 6.69 13.87
C VAL A 118 -13.08 7.09 15.23
N LEU A 119 -13.29 6.28 16.27
CA LEU A 119 -12.70 6.52 17.60
C LEU A 119 -11.17 6.55 17.53
N ALA A 120 -10.55 5.53 16.92
CA ALA A 120 -9.10 5.46 16.79
C ALA A 120 -8.52 6.69 16.06
N SER A 121 -9.17 7.14 14.98
CA SER A 121 -8.73 8.31 14.21
C SER A 121 -8.86 9.62 14.99
N ASP A 122 -9.90 9.80 15.81
CA ASP A 122 -10.05 11.01 16.62
C ASP A 122 -8.99 11.05 17.75
N LEU A 123 -8.76 9.92 18.42
CA LEU A 123 -7.71 9.78 19.45
C LEU A 123 -6.33 10.04 18.84
N GLU A 124 -6.06 9.56 17.63
CA GLU A 124 -4.80 9.77 16.92
C GLU A 124 -4.49 11.26 16.69
N GLY A 125 -5.51 12.04 16.33
CA GLY A 125 -5.37 13.48 16.10
C GLY A 125 -4.90 14.24 17.34
N ILE A 126 -5.39 13.85 18.52
CA ILE A 126 -4.98 14.43 19.81
C ILE A 126 -3.60 13.90 20.23
N ALA A 127 -3.38 12.59 20.06
CA ALA A 127 -2.15 11.93 20.44
C ALA A 127 -0.92 12.48 19.70
N LEU A 128 -1.08 12.94 18.46
CA LEU A 128 -0.01 13.59 17.70
C LEU A 128 0.60 14.78 18.46
N ASP A 129 -0.23 15.63 19.05
CA ASP A 129 0.21 16.80 19.83
C ASP A 129 0.73 16.40 21.22
N MET A 130 0.08 15.43 21.85
CA MET A 130 0.48 14.90 23.17
C MET A 130 1.86 14.25 23.14
N LEU A 131 2.17 13.46 22.09
CA LEU A 131 3.42 12.70 21.99
C LEU A 131 4.67 13.57 22.14
N GLY A 132 4.61 14.79 21.62
CA GLY A 132 5.69 15.79 21.71
C GLY A 132 5.80 16.48 23.06
N LEU A 133 4.87 16.26 24.00
CA LEU A 133 4.85 16.84 25.34
C LEU A 133 5.21 15.83 26.43
N ILE A 134 5.03 14.53 26.18
CA ILE A 134 5.09 13.47 27.22
C ILE A 134 6.33 13.55 28.12
N ASP A 135 7.53 13.76 27.55
CA ASP A 135 8.77 13.82 28.36
C ASP A 135 8.79 15.03 29.31
N ASP A 136 8.16 16.14 28.92
CA ASP A 136 8.12 17.37 29.69
C ASP A 136 7.03 17.33 30.79
N VAL A 137 5.92 16.65 30.53
CA VAL A 137 4.75 16.65 31.43
C VAL A 137 4.73 15.49 32.41
N TYR A 138 5.46 14.41 32.13
CA TYR A 138 5.38 13.18 32.94
C TYR A 138 5.63 13.44 34.44
N ASP A 139 6.70 14.15 34.77
CA ASP A 139 7.02 14.50 36.16
C ASP A 139 6.10 15.60 36.74
N LEU A 140 5.34 16.32 35.90
CA LEU A 140 4.39 17.37 36.33
C LEU A 140 3.00 16.81 36.66
N VAL A 141 2.55 15.78 35.94
CA VAL A 141 1.23 15.17 36.11
C VAL A 141 1.22 14.20 37.31
N ASP A 142 2.35 13.52 37.58
CA ASP A 142 2.53 12.58 38.71
C ASP A 142 1.44 11.49 38.80
N ASP A 143 0.95 11.03 37.64
CA ASP A 143 0.02 9.91 37.53
C ASP A 143 0.61 8.82 36.60
N PRO A 144 1.21 7.76 37.16
CA PRO A 144 1.85 6.71 36.36
C PRO A 144 0.85 5.86 35.57
N ASP A 145 -0.42 5.84 35.96
CA ASP A 145 -1.45 4.96 35.40
C ASP A 145 -2.47 5.74 34.53
N LEU A 146 -2.19 7.01 34.26
CA LEU A 146 -3.05 7.92 33.50
C LEU A 146 -3.60 7.30 32.19
N PHE A 147 -2.71 6.82 31.32
CA PHE A 147 -3.13 6.20 30.07
C PHE A 147 -3.75 4.82 30.29
N TYR A 148 -3.31 4.06 31.30
CA TYR A 148 -3.89 2.76 31.61
C TYR A 148 -5.37 2.91 32.00
N GLY A 149 -5.69 3.82 32.92
CA GLY A 149 -7.07 4.12 33.32
C GLY A 149 -7.93 4.64 32.17
N ALA A 150 -7.35 5.44 31.27
CA ALA A 150 -8.05 5.90 30.07
C ALA A 150 -8.41 4.74 29.11
N LEU A 151 -7.53 3.74 28.96
CA LEU A 151 -7.84 2.55 28.14
C LEU A 151 -8.89 1.67 28.80
N GLU A 152 -8.84 1.48 30.12
CA GLU A 152 -9.90 0.76 30.87
C GLU A 152 -11.25 1.47 30.74
N GLU A 153 -11.28 2.80 30.75
CA GLU A 153 -12.50 3.58 30.53
C GLU A 153 -13.05 3.39 29.12
N ILE A 154 -12.20 3.44 28.09
CA ILE A 154 -12.61 3.14 26.71
C ILE A 154 -13.18 1.71 26.63
N ASP A 155 -12.48 0.73 27.19
CA ASP A 155 -12.90 -0.68 27.17
C ASP A 155 -14.27 -0.88 27.85
N SER A 156 -14.45 -0.28 29.03
CA SER A 156 -15.71 -0.29 29.78
C SER A 156 -16.83 0.41 29.02
N ASN A 157 -16.55 1.55 28.38
CA ASN A 157 -17.54 2.32 27.64
C ASN A 157 -17.96 1.59 26.35
N ILE A 158 -17.04 0.96 25.63
CA ILE A 158 -17.34 0.10 24.48
C ILE A 158 -18.20 -1.10 24.94
N SER A 159 -17.84 -1.72 26.06
CA SER A 159 -18.59 -2.84 26.64
C SER A 159 -19.98 -2.45 27.17
N SER A 160 -20.26 -1.16 27.33
CA SER A 160 -21.56 -0.67 27.77
C SER A 160 -22.61 -0.61 26.66
N TYR A 161 -22.20 -0.76 25.39
CA TYR A 161 -23.14 -0.80 24.27
C TYR A 161 -24.10 -1.99 24.38
N PRO A 162 -25.35 -1.84 23.94
CA PRO A 162 -26.32 -2.94 23.99
C PRO A 162 -25.90 -4.16 23.18
N GLU A 163 -26.29 -5.35 23.63
CA GLU A 163 -26.00 -6.64 22.95
C GLU A 163 -26.38 -6.64 21.46
N TRP A 164 -27.42 -5.89 21.06
CA TRP A 164 -27.89 -5.84 19.67
C TRP A 164 -26.94 -5.08 18.73
N MET A 165 -26.01 -4.26 19.25
CA MET A 165 -24.92 -3.67 18.48
C MET A 165 -23.77 -4.67 18.23
N ALA A 166 -23.83 -5.85 18.85
CA ALA A 166 -22.90 -6.97 18.67
C ALA A 166 -21.42 -6.60 18.82
N VAL A 167 -21.12 -5.62 19.68
CA VAL A 167 -19.75 -5.11 19.90
C VAL A 167 -18.82 -6.21 20.42
N GLU A 168 -19.33 -7.10 21.26
CA GLU A 168 -18.61 -8.31 21.74
C GLU A 168 -18.25 -9.33 20.64
N HIS A 169 -18.81 -9.16 19.44
CA HIS A 169 -18.53 -9.98 18.27
C HIS A 169 -17.88 -9.17 17.13
N GLY A 170 -17.69 -7.87 17.34
CA GLY A 170 -17.06 -6.94 16.41
C GLY A 170 -15.53 -6.91 16.56
N GLU A 171 -14.88 -6.11 15.71
CA GLU A 171 -13.47 -5.78 15.88
C GLU A 171 -13.34 -4.72 16.99
N GLY A 172 -12.38 -4.90 17.90
CA GLY A 172 -12.06 -3.90 18.92
C GLY A 172 -11.48 -2.62 18.33
N CYS A 173 -11.36 -1.58 19.16
CA CYS A 173 -10.69 -0.34 18.84
C CYS A 173 -9.16 -0.53 18.85
N THR A 174 -8.56 -0.73 17.67
CA THR A 174 -7.10 -0.69 17.54
C THR A 174 -6.63 0.77 17.46
N LEU A 175 -5.87 1.22 18.47
CA LEU A 175 -5.24 2.53 18.47
C LEU A 175 -4.29 2.67 17.30
N GLU A 176 -4.29 3.84 16.66
CA GLU A 176 -3.32 4.14 15.61
C GLU A 176 -1.93 4.47 16.20
N LYS A 177 -1.03 4.93 15.33
CA LYS A 177 0.39 5.10 15.60
C LYS A 177 0.70 6.02 16.79
N ASN A 178 0.28 7.27 16.76
CA ASN A 178 0.64 8.24 17.79
C ASN A 178 -0.03 7.93 19.13
N ALA A 179 -1.29 7.47 19.12
CA ALA A 179 -1.98 7.03 20.33
C ALA A 179 -1.24 5.84 20.98
N THR A 180 -0.87 4.83 20.19
CA THR A 180 -0.05 3.70 20.65
C THR A 180 1.27 4.16 21.25
N ARG A 181 1.99 5.08 20.59
CA ARG A 181 3.24 5.62 21.11
C ARG A 181 3.07 6.41 22.40
N CYS A 182 1.97 7.15 22.56
CA CYS A 182 1.70 7.90 23.78
C CYS A 182 1.59 6.94 24.98
N VAL A 183 0.78 5.89 24.84
CA VAL A 183 0.61 4.85 25.85
C VAL A 183 1.95 4.20 26.19
N LEU A 184 2.65 3.66 25.18
CA LEU A 184 3.91 2.94 25.40
C LEU A 184 5.00 3.83 26.01
N LYS A 185 5.09 5.10 25.59
CA LYS A 185 6.05 6.06 26.13
C LYS A 185 5.74 6.42 27.59
N TRP A 186 4.48 6.63 27.93
CA TRP A 186 4.07 6.90 29.31
C TRP A 186 4.37 5.73 30.24
N LEU A 187 3.98 4.52 29.82
CA LEU A 187 4.30 3.29 30.55
C LEU A 187 5.82 3.14 30.72
N TRP A 188 6.60 3.35 29.67
CA TRP A 188 8.05 3.28 29.74
C TRP A 188 8.63 4.26 30.76
N LEU A 189 8.23 5.54 30.72
CA LEU A 189 8.70 6.56 31.68
C LEU A 189 8.38 6.17 33.12
N SER A 190 7.19 5.61 33.36
CA SER A 190 6.79 5.16 34.69
C SER A 190 7.59 3.98 35.23
N SER A 191 8.12 3.13 34.35
CA SER A 191 8.93 1.97 34.74
C SER A 191 10.42 2.27 34.93
N GLN A 192 10.91 3.47 34.55
CA GLN A 192 12.35 3.78 34.61
C GLN A 192 12.92 3.82 36.03
N LYS A 193 12.08 4.11 37.03
CA LYS A 193 12.50 4.22 38.44
C LYS A 193 12.58 2.86 39.14
N ASP A 194 12.10 1.79 38.50
CA ASP A 194 12.13 0.44 39.05
C ASP A 194 13.53 -0.18 39.04
N ALA A 195 13.77 -1.14 39.93
CA ALA A 195 15.02 -1.90 39.96
C ALA A 195 15.27 -2.72 38.68
N ARG A 196 14.19 -3.04 37.95
CA ARG A 196 14.17 -3.83 36.72
C ARG A 196 13.24 -3.15 35.70
N PRO A 197 13.69 -2.04 35.08
CA PRO A 197 12.83 -1.20 34.23
C PRO A 197 12.23 -1.96 33.05
N GLY A 198 12.99 -2.89 32.45
CA GLY A 198 12.49 -3.67 31.31
C GLY A 198 11.37 -4.62 31.72
N LYS A 199 11.53 -5.34 32.83
CA LYS A 199 10.46 -6.21 33.36
C LYS A 199 9.24 -5.40 33.79
N ALA A 200 9.43 -4.30 34.51
CA ALA A 200 8.33 -3.46 34.97
C ALA A 200 7.52 -2.88 33.79
N PHE A 201 8.21 -2.42 32.74
CA PHE A 201 7.54 -1.94 31.53
C PHE A 201 6.76 -3.07 30.85
N LEU A 202 7.36 -4.25 30.68
CA LEU A 202 6.71 -5.39 30.07
C LEU A 202 5.47 -5.84 30.87
N ASP A 203 5.56 -5.90 32.21
CA ASP A 203 4.44 -6.25 33.08
C ASP A 203 3.25 -5.31 32.86
N LYS A 204 3.49 -3.99 32.77
CA LYS A 204 2.43 -3.00 32.49
C LYS A 204 1.79 -3.15 31.11
N VAL A 205 2.57 -3.50 30.09
CA VAL A 205 2.02 -3.74 28.75
C VAL A 205 1.15 -5.00 28.77
N PHE A 206 1.55 -6.06 29.49
CA PHE A 206 0.70 -7.23 29.70
C PHE A 206 -0.56 -6.92 30.49
N GLU A 207 -0.48 -6.05 31.51
CA GLU A 207 -1.67 -5.63 32.26
C GLU A 207 -2.71 -4.98 31.35
N ILE A 208 -2.30 -4.16 30.36
CA ILE A 208 -3.25 -3.63 29.36
C ILE A 208 -3.90 -4.77 28.57
N GLU A 209 -3.12 -5.71 28.04
CA GLU A 209 -3.66 -6.84 27.26
C GLU A 209 -4.60 -7.74 28.05
N ASP A 210 -4.31 -7.95 29.34
CA ASP A 210 -5.09 -8.83 30.20
C ASP A 210 -6.41 -8.18 30.65
N HIS A 211 -6.47 -6.84 30.74
CA HIS A 211 -7.63 -6.11 31.28
C HIS A 211 -8.45 -5.38 30.21
N CYS A 212 -7.87 -5.03 29.06
CA CYS A 212 -8.57 -4.37 27.95
C CYS A 212 -8.82 -5.39 26.82
N ASN A 213 -10.08 -5.79 26.62
CA ASN A 213 -10.47 -6.78 25.61
C ASN A 213 -10.92 -6.14 24.29
N MET A 214 -11.38 -4.90 24.34
CA MET A 214 -11.95 -4.13 23.23
C MET A 214 -11.00 -3.05 22.73
N VAL A 215 -9.81 -2.91 23.32
CA VAL A 215 -8.81 -1.92 22.94
C VAL A 215 -7.47 -2.60 22.68
N ASP A 216 -6.96 -2.43 21.48
CA ASP A 216 -5.67 -2.98 21.06
C ASP A 216 -4.68 -1.87 20.72
N LEU A 217 -3.41 -2.07 21.05
CA LEU A 217 -2.35 -1.18 20.54
C LEU A 217 -1.94 -1.60 19.13
N ASP A 218 -1.58 -0.65 18.26
CA ASP A 218 -1.08 -0.97 16.93
C ASP A 218 0.12 -1.93 17.04
N LYS A 219 -0.02 -3.07 16.36
CA LYS A 219 0.97 -4.14 16.43
C LYS A 219 2.32 -3.72 15.87
N ASN A 220 2.37 -3.03 14.73
CA ASN A 220 3.65 -2.69 14.10
C ASN A 220 4.35 -1.58 14.89
N GLU A 221 3.61 -0.57 15.33
CA GLU A 221 4.12 0.50 16.17
C GLU A 221 4.59 -0.03 17.53
N SER A 222 3.92 -1.03 18.10
CA SER A 222 4.41 -1.74 19.28
C SER A 222 5.79 -2.39 19.01
N VAL A 223 5.98 -3.06 17.88
CA VAL A 223 7.30 -3.65 17.55
C VAL A 223 8.36 -2.56 17.39
N ASP A 224 8.05 -1.49 16.64
CA ASP A 224 8.97 -0.39 16.38
C ASP A 224 9.39 0.30 17.69
N PHE A 225 8.45 0.54 18.61
CA PHE A 225 8.76 1.12 19.93
C PHE A 225 9.70 0.23 20.75
N PHE A 226 9.45 -1.08 20.80
CA PHE A 226 10.32 -2.03 21.51
C PHE A 226 11.72 -2.11 20.88
N GLU A 227 11.84 -1.97 19.55
CA GLU A 227 13.13 -1.90 18.87
C GLU A 227 13.95 -0.68 19.29
N GLU A 228 13.30 0.47 19.48
CA GLU A 228 13.91 1.75 19.86
C GLU A 228 14.39 1.82 21.31
N LEU A 229 13.95 0.89 22.17
CA LEU A 229 14.34 0.89 23.58
C LEU A 229 15.87 0.76 23.80
N PRO A 230 16.40 1.24 24.93
CA PRO A 230 17.81 1.09 25.25
C PRO A 230 18.25 -0.37 25.24
N ARG A 231 19.44 -0.65 24.69
CA ARG A 231 19.95 -2.01 24.47
C ARG A 231 19.89 -2.90 25.72
N GLU A 232 20.23 -2.35 26.88
CA GLU A 232 20.24 -3.10 28.15
C GLU A 232 18.81 -3.46 28.61
N VAL A 233 17.83 -2.59 28.33
CA VAL A 233 16.41 -2.83 28.61
C VAL A 233 15.87 -3.92 27.68
N CYS A 234 16.16 -3.85 26.38
CA CYS A 234 15.79 -4.91 25.43
C CYS A 234 16.35 -6.27 25.84
N ARG A 235 17.62 -6.31 26.32
CA ARG A 235 18.23 -7.55 26.82
C ARG A 235 17.51 -8.07 28.07
N GLU A 236 17.14 -7.18 28.98
CA GLU A 236 16.38 -7.56 30.17
C GLU A 236 15.01 -8.15 29.81
N ILE A 237 14.27 -7.52 28.88
CA ILE A 237 12.98 -8.01 28.38
C ILE A 237 13.15 -9.37 27.68
N TYR A 238 14.20 -9.53 26.88
CA TYR A 238 14.50 -10.81 26.22
C TYR A 238 14.74 -11.94 27.22
N GLU A 239 15.45 -11.69 28.33
CA GLU A 239 15.61 -12.68 29.38
C GLU A 239 14.30 -12.97 30.13
N CYS A 240 13.39 -11.99 30.25
CA CYS A 240 12.04 -12.27 30.74
C CYS A 240 11.28 -13.22 29.81
N PHE A 241 11.36 -13.05 28.49
CA PHE A 241 10.67 -13.92 27.54
C PHE A 241 11.05 -15.40 27.64
N LYS A 242 12.26 -15.72 28.09
CA LYS A 242 12.70 -17.11 28.30
C LYS A 242 12.06 -17.81 29.50
N HIS A 243 11.46 -17.05 30.41
CA HIS A 243 11.03 -17.53 31.72
C HIS A 243 9.59 -17.17 32.08
N ASP A 244 8.88 -16.42 31.24
CA ASP A 244 7.55 -15.89 31.52
C ASP A 244 6.50 -16.57 30.64
N ASP A 245 5.61 -17.34 31.26
CA ASP A 245 4.52 -18.06 30.59
C ASP A 245 3.40 -17.13 30.06
N ARG A 246 3.41 -15.83 30.43
CA ARG A 246 2.41 -14.83 29.97
C ARG A 246 2.68 -14.29 28.58
N VAL A 247 3.93 -14.36 28.13
CA VAL A 247 4.27 -14.12 26.73
C VAL A 247 3.60 -15.26 25.99
N GLY A 248 2.44 -15.01 25.37
CA GLY A 248 1.53 -16.05 24.90
C GLY A 248 2.14 -17.03 23.89
N ASN A 249 1.37 -17.51 22.91
CA ASN A 249 1.96 -18.44 21.94
C ASN A 249 3.02 -17.74 21.06
N LEU A 250 4.30 -17.78 21.48
CA LEU A 250 5.47 -17.32 20.73
C LEU A 250 5.62 -18.09 19.41
N ASP A 251 4.84 -19.14 19.16
CA ASP A 251 4.81 -19.81 17.86
C ASP A 251 3.86 -19.12 16.86
N ASN A 252 3.03 -18.17 17.30
CA ASN A 252 2.20 -17.37 16.40
C ASN A 252 3.03 -16.25 15.76
N VAL A 253 3.50 -16.49 14.52
CA VAL A 253 4.28 -15.51 13.73
C VAL A 253 3.55 -14.18 13.48
N TYR A 254 2.23 -14.17 13.63
CA TYR A 254 1.40 -12.97 13.51
C TYR A 254 1.15 -12.27 14.85
N SER A 255 1.71 -12.73 15.96
CA SER A 255 1.65 -11.99 17.23
C SER A 255 2.69 -10.87 17.27
N ARG A 256 2.39 -9.76 17.97
CA ARG A 256 3.42 -8.73 18.28
C ARG A 256 4.55 -9.32 19.11
N TRP A 257 4.23 -10.20 20.07
CA TRP A 257 5.20 -10.80 20.97
C TRP A 257 6.19 -11.70 20.26
N HIS A 258 5.72 -12.48 19.26
CA HIS A 258 6.62 -13.23 18.39
C HIS A 258 7.58 -12.29 17.65
N LYS A 259 7.07 -11.21 17.04
CA LYS A 259 7.91 -10.25 16.30
C LYS A 259 8.96 -9.59 17.20
N ILE A 260 8.58 -9.14 18.40
CA ILE A 260 9.50 -8.52 19.37
C ILE A 260 10.53 -9.55 19.86
N HIS A 261 10.09 -10.75 20.23
CA HIS A 261 10.99 -11.84 20.64
C HIS A 261 12.00 -12.16 19.54
N HIS A 262 11.53 -12.34 18.30
CA HIS A 262 12.37 -12.63 17.14
C HIS A 262 13.38 -11.51 16.83
N LEU A 263 12.99 -10.26 17.00
CA LEU A 263 13.87 -9.10 16.87
C LEU A 263 14.99 -9.13 17.92
N TYR A 264 14.66 -9.50 19.17
CA TYR A 264 15.64 -9.64 20.24
C TYR A 264 16.53 -10.86 20.10
N GLU A 265 16.03 -12.00 19.62
CA GLU A 265 16.87 -13.13 19.23
C GLU A 265 17.91 -12.69 18.21
N ASN A 266 17.50 -12.00 17.14
CA ASN A 266 18.45 -11.49 16.13
C ASN A 266 19.55 -10.61 16.75
N ARG A 267 19.19 -9.80 17.75
CA ARG A 267 20.09 -8.84 18.38
C ARG A 267 21.03 -9.45 19.42
N PHE A 268 20.61 -10.50 20.12
CA PHE A 268 21.29 -11.02 21.31
C PHE A 268 21.68 -12.49 21.25
N ASP A 269 20.98 -13.32 20.46
CA ASP A 269 21.20 -14.75 20.32
C ASP A 269 20.96 -15.20 18.86
N SER A 270 21.99 -15.08 18.03
CA SER A 270 21.93 -15.49 16.63
C SER A 270 21.62 -16.97 16.44
N GLY A 271 21.93 -17.82 17.43
CA GLY A 271 21.63 -19.26 17.38
C GLY A 271 20.14 -19.52 17.53
N ALA A 272 19.52 -18.94 18.57
CA ALA A 272 18.07 -19.00 18.77
C ALA A 272 17.31 -18.39 17.59
N TYR A 273 17.79 -17.25 17.09
CA TYR A 273 17.22 -16.56 15.92
C TYR A 273 17.13 -17.47 14.68
N LEU A 274 18.23 -18.14 14.33
CA LEU A 274 18.26 -19.06 13.19
C LEU A 274 17.37 -20.28 13.44
N GLU A 275 17.26 -20.78 14.67
CA GLU A 275 16.38 -21.90 14.96
C GLU A 275 14.89 -21.51 14.83
N THR A 276 14.51 -20.32 15.31
CA THR A 276 13.17 -19.74 15.09
C THR A 276 12.90 -19.57 13.59
N CYS A 277 13.86 -19.04 12.82
CA CYS A 277 13.73 -18.95 11.37
C CYS A 277 13.47 -20.32 10.73
N ARG A 278 14.23 -21.35 11.15
CA ARG A 278 14.12 -22.70 10.62
C ARG A 278 12.77 -23.33 10.95
N LYS A 279 12.26 -23.12 12.16
CA LYS A 279 10.96 -23.61 12.63
C LYS A 279 9.81 -23.02 11.81
N HIS A 280 9.86 -21.74 11.49
CA HIS A 280 8.73 -21.02 10.87
C HIS A 280 8.84 -20.83 9.35
N LEU A 281 9.93 -21.28 8.72
CA LEU A 281 10.18 -21.14 7.28
C LEU A 281 9.04 -21.68 6.40
N ALA A 282 8.39 -22.78 6.80
CA ALA A 282 7.28 -23.34 6.03
C ALA A 282 6.11 -22.35 5.93
N GLY A 283 5.71 -21.75 7.05
CA GLY A 283 4.58 -20.82 7.11
C GLY A 283 4.91 -19.39 6.70
N ASN A 284 6.18 -18.98 6.70
CA ASN A 284 6.59 -17.66 6.25
C ASN A 284 7.98 -17.70 5.57
N TRP A 285 7.98 -17.49 4.26
CA TRP A 285 9.17 -17.50 3.41
C TRP A 285 10.22 -16.45 3.79
N GLN A 286 9.85 -15.37 4.48
CA GLN A 286 10.77 -14.30 4.89
C GLN A 286 11.86 -14.81 5.84
N TYR A 287 11.56 -15.84 6.65
CA TYR A 287 12.55 -16.51 7.51
C TYR A 287 13.62 -17.27 6.70
N GLY A 288 13.44 -17.45 5.40
CA GLY A 288 14.40 -18.16 4.55
C GLY A 288 15.70 -17.40 4.39
N ARG A 289 15.62 -16.06 4.24
CA ARG A 289 16.78 -15.24 3.91
C ARG A 289 17.89 -15.31 4.98
N PRO A 290 17.63 -15.13 6.28
CA PRO A 290 18.68 -15.26 7.30
C PRO A 290 19.36 -16.62 7.30
N LEU A 291 18.59 -17.71 7.11
CA LEU A 291 19.12 -19.07 7.04
C LEU A 291 20.03 -19.27 5.82
N ILE A 292 19.62 -18.74 4.66
CA ILE A 292 20.37 -18.82 3.42
C ILE A 292 21.68 -18.04 3.55
N ASP A 293 21.63 -16.84 4.10
CA ASP A 293 22.80 -15.99 4.30
C ASP A 293 23.80 -16.66 5.27
N ASP A 294 23.32 -17.26 6.37
CA ASP A 294 24.15 -18.03 7.30
C ASP A 294 24.81 -19.25 6.61
N ALA A 295 24.05 -20.04 5.85
CA ALA A 295 24.59 -21.19 5.12
C ALA A 295 25.65 -20.77 4.08
N ILE A 296 25.41 -19.67 3.36
CA ILE A 296 26.38 -19.07 2.42
C ILE A 296 27.66 -18.64 3.16
N ASN A 297 27.53 -18.00 4.32
CA ASN A 297 28.67 -17.56 5.14
C ASN A 297 29.49 -18.73 5.68
N ARG A 298 28.83 -19.85 6.02
CA ARG A 298 29.49 -21.11 6.38
C ARG A 298 30.12 -21.85 5.18
N GLY A 299 29.85 -21.39 3.96
CA GLY A 299 30.29 -22.06 2.73
C GLY A 299 29.52 -23.33 2.40
N ASP A 300 28.40 -23.59 3.10
CA ASP A 300 27.53 -24.73 2.84
C ASP A 300 26.48 -24.37 1.77
N TYR A 301 26.93 -24.41 0.52
CA TYR A 301 26.08 -24.08 -0.62
C TYR A 301 24.98 -25.14 -0.86
N GLN A 302 25.12 -26.36 -0.35
CA GLN A 302 24.09 -27.38 -0.45
C GLN A 302 22.94 -27.10 0.52
N GLU A 303 23.26 -26.73 1.77
CA GLU A 303 22.26 -26.27 2.74
C GLU A 303 21.54 -25.01 2.22
N ALA A 304 22.30 -24.03 1.68
CA ALA A 304 21.72 -22.82 1.11
C ALA A 304 20.73 -23.10 -0.04
N GLU A 305 21.04 -24.04 -0.93
CA GLU A 305 20.11 -24.44 -2.01
C GLU A 305 18.85 -25.11 -1.46
N SER A 306 18.96 -25.99 -0.47
CA SER A 306 17.80 -26.61 0.17
C SER A 306 16.90 -25.59 0.89
N LEU A 307 17.49 -24.58 1.52
CA LEU A 307 16.76 -23.49 2.17
C LEU A 307 16.04 -22.59 1.16
N LEU A 308 16.67 -22.31 0.02
CA LEU A 308 16.04 -21.61 -1.11
C LEU A 308 14.82 -22.37 -1.64
N GLU A 309 14.92 -23.70 -1.80
CA GLU A 309 13.78 -24.55 -2.18
C GLU A 309 12.61 -24.45 -1.19
N LYS A 310 12.89 -24.49 0.11
CA LYS A 310 11.87 -24.34 1.15
C LYS A 310 11.25 -22.94 1.16
N ALA A 311 12.06 -21.90 1.05
CA ALA A 311 11.60 -20.52 1.03
C ALA A 311 10.64 -20.26 -0.15
N PHE A 312 11.00 -20.71 -1.36
CA PHE A 312 10.11 -20.58 -2.52
C PHE A 312 8.88 -21.50 -2.44
N SER A 313 8.99 -22.66 -1.80
CA SER A 313 7.83 -23.53 -1.57
C SER A 313 6.81 -22.87 -0.62
N SER A 314 7.28 -22.24 0.46
CA SER A 314 6.46 -21.40 1.34
C SER A 314 5.84 -20.23 0.58
N TYR A 315 6.67 -19.49 -0.16
CA TYR A 315 6.25 -18.32 -0.95
C TYR A 315 5.14 -18.64 -1.95
N LEU A 316 5.22 -19.80 -2.60
CA LEU A 316 4.26 -20.24 -3.61
C LEU A 316 3.04 -20.98 -3.02
N GLY A 317 2.99 -21.21 -1.70
CA GLY A 317 1.96 -22.02 -1.06
C GLY A 317 1.95 -23.47 -1.58
N ARG A 318 3.13 -24.06 -1.75
CA ARG A 318 3.39 -25.36 -2.37
C ARG A 318 3.93 -26.42 -1.40
N GLU A 319 3.65 -26.29 -0.09
CA GLU A 319 4.17 -27.19 0.94
C GLU A 319 3.96 -28.70 0.64
N ASP A 320 2.85 -29.07 0.00
CA ASP A 320 2.52 -30.47 -0.39
C ASP A 320 2.74 -30.80 -1.88
N LYS A 321 3.43 -29.94 -2.63
CA LYS A 321 3.60 -30.08 -4.10
C LYS A 321 5.05 -30.34 -4.50
N ALA A 322 5.23 -30.70 -5.77
CA ALA A 322 6.56 -30.86 -6.35
C ALA A 322 7.39 -29.58 -6.16
N THR A 323 8.65 -29.76 -5.72
CA THR A 323 9.63 -28.69 -5.55
C THR A 323 9.73 -27.84 -6.81
N TRP A 324 9.58 -26.54 -6.62
CA TRP A 324 9.75 -25.58 -7.70
C TRP A 324 11.23 -25.24 -7.87
N TYR A 325 11.68 -25.18 -9.12
CA TYR A 325 13.00 -24.67 -9.48
C TYR A 325 12.88 -23.50 -10.45
N PRO A 326 13.82 -22.54 -10.45
CA PRO A 326 13.79 -21.39 -11.34
C PRO A 326 13.60 -21.72 -12.82
N GLU A 327 14.15 -22.85 -13.30
CA GLU A 327 14.06 -23.32 -14.68
C GLU A 327 12.74 -24.03 -15.06
N THR A 328 11.84 -24.27 -14.10
CA THR A 328 10.62 -25.09 -14.33
C THR A 328 9.43 -24.32 -14.86
N SER A 329 9.09 -23.18 -14.27
CA SER A 329 7.97 -22.32 -14.66
C SER A 329 8.18 -20.88 -14.22
N LEU A 330 7.49 -19.92 -14.83
CA LEU A 330 7.60 -18.51 -14.47
C LEU A 330 7.04 -18.24 -13.09
N LEU A 331 7.81 -17.54 -12.25
CA LEU A 331 7.39 -17.16 -10.91
C LEU A 331 6.14 -16.27 -10.90
N LEU A 332 5.97 -15.48 -11.97
CA LEU A 332 4.87 -14.53 -12.14
C LEU A 332 3.49 -15.21 -12.20
N ASP A 333 3.39 -16.37 -12.82
CA ASP A 333 2.14 -17.12 -13.01
C ASP A 333 1.85 -18.07 -11.83
N GLU A 334 2.86 -18.37 -11.02
CA GLU A 334 2.75 -19.29 -9.88
C GLU A 334 2.27 -18.59 -8.60
N ARG A 335 2.21 -17.25 -8.59
CA ARG A 335 1.70 -16.47 -7.46
C ARG A 335 0.19 -16.68 -7.29
N ARG A 336 -0.21 -17.23 -6.15
CA ARG A 336 -1.62 -17.30 -5.72
C ARG A 336 -2.13 -16.01 -5.07
N TYR A 337 -1.24 -15.25 -4.43
CA TYR A 337 -1.57 -14.03 -3.70
C TYR A 337 -0.64 -12.88 -4.11
N TYR A 338 -1.19 -11.68 -4.25
CA TYR A 338 -0.46 -10.49 -4.65
C TYR A 338 0.06 -9.77 -3.39
N HIS A 339 1.33 -10.00 -3.06
CA HIS A 339 2.02 -9.28 -1.98
C HIS A 339 2.85 -8.14 -2.62
N GLU A 340 2.35 -6.90 -2.59
CA GLU A 340 3.09 -5.73 -3.15
C GLU A 340 4.39 -5.47 -2.40
N ASP A 341 4.39 -5.66 -1.08
CA ASP A 341 5.47 -5.27 -0.17
C ASP A 341 6.69 -6.22 -0.16
N SER A 342 6.74 -7.20 -1.08
CA SER A 342 7.76 -8.26 -1.10
C SER A 342 8.60 -8.35 -2.38
N LYS A 343 8.43 -7.42 -3.33
CA LYS A 343 9.10 -7.52 -4.65
C LYS A 343 10.62 -7.49 -4.55
N GLU A 344 11.18 -6.67 -3.66
CA GLU A 344 12.63 -6.57 -3.51
C GLU A 344 13.21 -7.82 -2.85
N ASP A 345 12.62 -8.28 -1.75
CA ASP A 345 13.09 -9.46 -1.03
C ASP A 345 13.07 -10.73 -1.88
N VAL A 346 12.02 -10.94 -2.67
CA VAL A 346 11.95 -12.09 -3.58
C VAL A 346 12.98 -11.96 -4.72
N SER A 347 13.24 -10.73 -5.18
CA SER A 347 14.31 -10.49 -6.16
C SER A 347 15.68 -10.85 -5.57
N MET A 348 15.93 -10.48 -4.30
CA MET A 348 17.16 -10.86 -3.60
C MET A 348 17.29 -12.37 -3.42
N LEU A 349 16.19 -13.08 -3.14
CA LEU A 349 16.21 -14.55 -3.08
C LEU A 349 16.58 -15.19 -4.43
N LEU A 350 16.11 -14.65 -5.57
CA LEU A 350 16.52 -15.11 -6.90
C LEU A 350 18.02 -14.85 -7.16
N GLU A 351 18.56 -13.72 -6.69
CA GLU A 351 19.99 -13.39 -6.79
C GLU A 351 20.85 -14.33 -5.93
N SER A 352 20.41 -14.64 -4.71
CA SER A 352 21.03 -15.65 -3.86
C SER A 352 20.99 -17.03 -4.54
N TRP A 353 19.89 -17.38 -5.20
CA TRP A 353 19.78 -18.64 -5.95
C TRP A 353 20.79 -18.72 -7.10
N ALA A 354 20.94 -17.66 -7.89
CA ALA A 354 21.96 -17.60 -8.94
C ALA A 354 23.38 -17.74 -8.36
N SER A 355 23.66 -17.06 -7.25
CA SER A 355 24.96 -17.07 -6.58
C SER A 355 25.33 -18.45 -6.02
N VAL A 356 24.38 -19.10 -5.34
CA VAL A 356 24.53 -20.47 -4.82
C VAL A 356 24.71 -21.46 -5.98
N SER A 357 23.89 -21.35 -7.03
CA SER A 357 23.98 -22.22 -8.22
C SER A 357 25.32 -22.09 -8.93
N LYS A 358 25.92 -20.89 -8.93
CA LYS A 358 27.26 -20.67 -9.46
C LYS A 358 28.33 -21.44 -8.69
N LYS A 359 28.20 -21.53 -7.37
CA LYS A 359 29.11 -22.30 -6.52
C LYS A 359 28.92 -23.80 -6.68
N LEU A 360 27.68 -24.25 -6.89
CA LEU A 360 27.34 -25.65 -7.14
C LEU A 360 27.56 -26.10 -8.61
N GLY A 361 27.87 -25.18 -9.52
CA GLY A 361 28.18 -25.48 -10.92
C GLY A 361 26.96 -25.67 -11.83
N SER A 362 25.75 -25.31 -11.40
CA SER A 362 24.52 -25.47 -12.19
C SER A 362 24.27 -24.30 -13.14
N ARG A 363 24.82 -24.36 -14.36
CA ARG A 363 24.66 -23.30 -15.37
C ARG A 363 23.22 -23.01 -15.77
N ARG A 364 22.39 -24.05 -15.86
CA ARG A 364 20.97 -23.92 -16.20
C ARG A 364 20.22 -23.07 -15.17
N ARG A 365 20.48 -23.34 -13.89
CA ARG A 365 19.83 -22.68 -12.76
C ARG A 365 20.29 -21.24 -12.60
N ILE A 366 21.58 -20.96 -12.80
CA ILE A 366 22.11 -19.58 -12.86
C ILE A 366 21.33 -18.75 -13.89
N ALA A 367 21.27 -19.23 -15.14
CA ALA A 367 20.60 -18.51 -16.21
C ALA A 367 19.10 -18.34 -15.95
N ALA A 368 18.44 -19.36 -15.41
CA ALA A 368 17.02 -19.30 -15.09
C ALA A 368 16.72 -18.32 -13.94
N SER A 369 17.48 -18.36 -12.84
CA SER A 369 17.33 -17.43 -11.72
C SER A 369 17.56 -15.99 -12.12
N GLU A 370 18.62 -15.71 -12.89
CA GLU A 370 18.92 -14.36 -13.41
C GLU A 370 17.79 -13.86 -14.33
N PHE A 371 17.32 -14.72 -15.24
CA PHE A 371 16.25 -14.38 -16.18
C PHE A 371 14.90 -14.14 -15.48
N GLN A 372 14.56 -14.98 -14.49
CA GLN A 372 13.39 -14.80 -13.63
C GLN A 372 13.46 -13.49 -12.85
N GLY A 373 14.63 -13.13 -12.32
CA GLY A 373 14.82 -11.87 -11.59
C GLY A 373 14.51 -10.64 -12.45
N VAL A 374 14.93 -10.66 -13.72
CA VAL A 374 14.60 -9.59 -14.68
C VAL A 374 13.10 -9.53 -14.96
N ILE A 375 12.46 -10.68 -15.24
CA ILE A 375 11.01 -10.74 -15.48
C ILE A 375 10.22 -10.28 -14.26
N PHE A 376 10.61 -10.72 -13.07
CA PHE A 376 9.85 -10.49 -11.85
C PHE A 376 9.84 -9.01 -11.43
N ARG A 377 10.99 -8.33 -11.56
CA ARG A 377 11.11 -6.89 -11.25
C ARG A 377 10.27 -6.02 -12.16
N ALA A 378 10.31 -6.26 -13.46
CA ALA A 378 9.66 -5.43 -14.46
C ALA A 378 9.21 -6.29 -15.65
N PRO A 379 8.11 -7.06 -15.52
CA PRO A 379 7.70 -8.00 -16.57
C PRO A 379 7.30 -7.28 -17.87
N GLU A 380 6.84 -6.03 -17.76
CA GLU A 380 6.41 -5.18 -18.87
C GLU A 380 7.56 -4.45 -19.56
N ASP A 381 8.78 -4.46 -18.99
CA ASP A 381 9.98 -3.89 -19.62
C ASP A 381 10.56 -4.88 -20.65
N TRP A 382 9.97 -4.87 -21.84
CA TRP A 382 10.36 -5.75 -22.92
C TRP A 382 11.83 -5.59 -23.31
N ASP A 383 12.37 -4.37 -23.28
CA ASP A 383 13.77 -4.13 -23.65
C ASP A 383 14.72 -4.79 -22.64
N ALA A 384 14.40 -4.74 -21.33
CA ALA A 384 15.16 -5.43 -20.30
C ALA A 384 15.09 -6.96 -20.43
N VAL A 385 13.89 -7.53 -20.59
CA VAL A 385 13.69 -8.99 -20.69
C VAL A 385 14.32 -9.54 -21.97
N ILE A 386 14.05 -8.92 -23.13
CA ILE A 386 14.62 -9.31 -24.42
C ILE A 386 16.14 -9.12 -24.40
N GLY A 387 16.62 -8.02 -23.82
CA GLY A 387 18.03 -7.74 -23.64
C GLY A 387 18.74 -8.81 -22.82
N ASN A 388 18.16 -9.24 -21.71
CA ASN A 388 18.70 -10.33 -20.89
C ASN A 388 18.69 -11.67 -21.65
N TYR A 389 17.57 -12.04 -22.28
CA TYR A 389 17.47 -13.27 -23.06
C TYR A 389 18.53 -13.37 -24.17
N LYS A 390 18.89 -12.25 -24.82
CA LYS A 390 19.95 -12.20 -25.85
C LYS A 390 21.38 -12.40 -25.32
N LYS A 391 21.64 -12.10 -24.04
CA LYS A 391 22.98 -12.24 -23.44
C LYS A 391 23.42 -13.70 -23.34
N HIS A 392 22.48 -14.62 -23.12
CA HIS A 392 22.74 -16.05 -23.04
C HIS A 392 22.99 -16.65 -24.43
N LYS A 393 24.26 -16.96 -24.71
CA LYS A 393 24.73 -17.57 -25.97
C LYS A 393 25.05 -19.06 -25.84
N ASN A 394 25.23 -19.55 -24.61
CA ASN A 394 25.50 -20.96 -24.36
C ASN A 394 24.23 -21.78 -24.61
N HIS A 395 24.37 -22.92 -25.30
CA HIS A 395 23.23 -23.77 -25.66
C HIS A 395 22.47 -24.32 -24.44
N GLU A 396 23.15 -24.72 -23.36
CA GLU A 396 22.50 -25.27 -22.16
C GLU A 396 21.73 -24.20 -21.37
N GLU A 397 22.33 -23.01 -21.22
CA GLU A 397 21.66 -21.85 -20.62
C GLU A 397 20.43 -21.47 -21.43
N LYS A 398 20.58 -21.40 -22.76
CA LYS A 398 19.49 -21.03 -23.67
C LYS A 398 18.33 -22.01 -23.58
N LYS A 399 18.62 -23.31 -23.56
CA LYS A 399 17.62 -24.37 -23.41
C LYS A 399 16.88 -24.29 -22.07
N ALA A 400 17.52 -23.78 -21.02
CA ALA A 400 16.87 -23.60 -19.71
C ALA A 400 15.89 -22.42 -19.69
N ILE A 401 16.24 -21.30 -20.32
CA ILE A 401 15.42 -20.08 -20.30
C ILE A 401 14.41 -19.98 -21.44
N GLU A 402 14.54 -20.77 -22.50
CA GLU A 402 13.64 -20.73 -23.66
C GLU A 402 12.18 -21.04 -23.31
N PRO A 403 11.85 -22.07 -22.50
CA PRO A 403 10.48 -22.28 -22.03
C PRO A 403 9.95 -21.10 -21.19
N LEU A 404 10.80 -20.49 -20.36
CA LEU A 404 10.45 -19.32 -19.54
C LEU A 404 10.16 -18.10 -20.42
N PHE A 405 10.97 -17.87 -21.46
CA PHE A 405 10.78 -16.78 -22.40
C PHE A 405 9.48 -16.96 -23.19
N ALA A 406 9.20 -18.17 -23.68
CA ALA A 406 7.95 -18.47 -24.38
C ALA A 406 6.72 -18.25 -23.47
N HIS A 407 6.80 -18.68 -22.21
CA HIS A 407 5.75 -18.43 -21.22
C HIS A 407 5.56 -16.92 -20.99
N TRP A 408 6.65 -16.16 -20.89
CA TRP A 408 6.58 -14.71 -20.68
C TRP A 408 5.91 -14.01 -21.86
N GLN A 409 6.18 -14.45 -23.10
CA GLN A 409 5.49 -13.94 -24.29
C GLN A 409 3.97 -14.13 -24.19
N THR A 410 3.54 -15.32 -23.78
CA THR A 410 2.11 -15.63 -23.58
C THR A 410 1.50 -14.78 -22.48
N GLU A 411 2.21 -14.55 -21.38
CA GLU A 411 1.70 -13.71 -20.29
C GLU A 411 1.60 -12.23 -20.70
N MET A 412 2.58 -11.70 -21.44
CA MET A 412 2.52 -10.35 -22.01
C MET A 412 1.38 -10.19 -23.00
N ALA A 413 1.09 -11.23 -23.78
CA ALA A 413 -0.07 -11.27 -24.65
C ALA A 413 -1.37 -11.25 -23.84
N ARG A 414 -1.50 -12.12 -22.84
CA ARG A 414 -2.68 -12.23 -21.95
C ARG A 414 -3.01 -10.90 -21.27
N ARG A 415 -2.01 -10.26 -20.65
CA ARG A 415 -2.17 -8.95 -19.98
C ARG A 415 -2.57 -7.83 -20.92
N SER A 416 -2.26 -7.95 -22.21
CA SER A 416 -2.53 -6.89 -23.17
C SER A 416 -3.99 -6.79 -23.61
N VAL A 417 -4.84 -7.79 -23.31
CA VAL A 417 -6.23 -7.80 -23.77
C VAL A 417 -7.27 -7.73 -22.64
N GLY A 418 -6.86 -7.85 -21.37
CA GLY A 418 -7.76 -7.85 -20.21
C GLY A 418 -8.60 -9.14 -20.15
N HIS A 419 -9.10 -9.54 -18.96
CA HIS A 419 -9.76 -10.84 -18.68
C HIS A 419 -10.52 -11.48 -19.86
N VAL A 420 -9.80 -12.25 -20.67
CA VAL A 420 -10.39 -13.17 -21.64
C VAL A 420 -10.56 -14.49 -20.90
N MET A 421 -11.70 -14.64 -20.24
CA MET A 421 -11.98 -15.84 -19.41
C MET A 421 -12.11 -17.13 -20.25
N ASP A 422 -12.25 -17.03 -21.58
CA ASP A 422 -12.51 -18.20 -22.44
C ASP A 422 -11.81 -18.14 -23.82
N THR A 423 -10.50 -17.85 -23.88
CA THR A 423 -9.73 -18.18 -25.10
C THR A 423 -8.89 -19.42 -24.91
N THR A 424 -9.09 -20.36 -25.83
CA THR A 424 -8.21 -21.51 -26.07
C THR A 424 -6.77 -21.02 -26.32
N VAL A 425 -5.82 -21.68 -25.66
CA VAL A 425 -4.35 -21.54 -25.76
C VAL A 425 -3.87 -20.29 -26.51
N LEU A 426 -3.63 -19.21 -25.76
CA LEU A 426 -3.06 -17.94 -26.23
C LEU A 426 -1.64 -18.16 -26.79
N SER A 427 -1.55 -18.53 -28.06
CA SER A 427 -0.30 -18.71 -28.79
C SER A 427 -0.42 -18.10 -30.18
N ASP A 428 0.69 -17.65 -30.75
CA ASP A 428 0.78 -17.11 -32.13
C ASP A 428 -0.03 -15.82 -32.40
N THR A 429 -0.15 -14.90 -31.42
CA THR A 429 -0.77 -13.58 -31.63
C THR A 429 0.23 -12.54 -32.17
N TRP A 430 -0.25 -11.40 -32.68
CA TRP A 430 0.64 -10.32 -33.14
C TRP A 430 1.61 -9.81 -32.08
N ILE A 431 1.28 -9.96 -30.79
CA ILE A 431 2.17 -9.64 -29.67
C ILE A 431 3.34 -10.63 -29.61
N HIS A 432 3.09 -11.92 -29.80
CA HIS A 432 4.14 -12.93 -29.88
C HIS A 432 5.07 -12.64 -31.07
N TRP A 433 4.50 -12.35 -32.24
CA TRP A 433 5.28 -12.00 -33.43
C TRP A 433 6.09 -10.73 -33.23
N LEU A 434 5.54 -9.73 -32.54
CA LEU A 434 6.22 -8.48 -32.27
C LEU A 434 7.44 -8.69 -31.37
N ILE A 435 7.25 -9.39 -30.24
CA ILE A 435 8.34 -9.74 -29.32
C ILE A 435 9.41 -10.56 -30.05
N GLU A 436 8.99 -11.54 -30.85
CA GLU A 436 9.90 -12.36 -31.64
C GLU A 436 10.69 -11.52 -32.66
N ALA A 437 10.04 -10.55 -33.31
CA ALA A 437 10.70 -9.66 -34.26
C ALA A 437 11.68 -8.71 -33.56
N GLU A 438 11.40 -8.28 -32.33
CA GLU A 438 12.32 -7.48 -31.52
C GLU A 438 13.59 -8.25 -31.11
N LEU A 439 13.58 -9.59 -31.14
CA LEU A 439 14.80 -10.38 -30.95
C LEU A 439 15.83 -10.10 -32.06
N ASP A 440 15.40 -9.89 -33.29
CA ASP A 440 16.27 -9.55 -34.41
C ASP A 440 15.53 -8.66 -35.41
N ILE A 441 15.45 -7.37 -35.07
CA ILE A 441 14.74 -6.37 -35.87
C ILE A 441 15.26 -6.35 -37.31
N THR A 442 16.58 -6.53 -37.50
CA THR A 442 17.21 -6.43 -38.82
C THR A 442 16.75 -7.53 -39.76
N ARG A 443 16.57 -8.76 -39.26
CA ARG A 443 16.17 -9.91 -40.09
C ARG A 443 14.66 -10.17 -40.07
N LYS A 444 13.99 -9.87 -38.95
CA LYS A 444 12.58 -10.25 -38.73
C LYS A 444 11.57 -9.15 -38.98
N ARG A 445 11.97 -7.90 -39.23
CA ARG A 445 11.02 -6.82 -39.57
C ARG A 445 10.12 -7.18 -40.75
N ALA A 446 10.68 -7.64 -41.87
CA ALA A 446 9.90 -8.01 -43.05
C ALA A 446 8.97 -9.21 -42.79
N TRP A 447 9.43 -10.17 -41.99
CA TRP A 447 8.62 -11.33 -41.58
C TRP A 447 7.42 -10.91 -40.72
N PHE A 448 7.63 -10.03 -39.75
CA PHE A 448 6.57 -9.50 -38.90
C PHE A 448 5.51 -8.77 -39.72
N MET A 449 5.94 -7.87 -40.62
CA MET A 449 5.02 -7.14 -41.49
C MET A 449 4.20 -8.09 -42.37
N LYS A 450 4.84 -9.11 -42.96
CA LYS A 450 4.13 -10.13 -43.75
C LYS A 450 3.08 -10.88 -42.92
N LYS A 451 3.42 -11.29 -41.69
CA LYS A 451 2.49 -11.95 -40.77
C LYS A 451 1.30 -11.05 -40.43
N LEU A 452 1.56 -9.78 -40.14
CA LEU A 452 0.55 -8.79 -39.82
C LEU A 452 -0.39 -8.51 -41.00
N ASP A 453 0.15 -8.39 -42.21
CA ASP A 453 -0.63 -8.18 -43.43
C ASP A 453 -1.55 -9.37 -43.75
N ILE A 454 -1.05 -10.59 -43.61
CA ILE A 454 -1.86 -11.82 -43.78
C ILE A 454 -3.00 -11.83 -42.77
N TRP A 455 -2.69 -11.59 -41.49
CA TRP A 455 -3.69 -11.59 -40.43
C TRP A 455 -4.77 -10.52 -40.63
N LEU A 456 -4.39 -9.30 -40.98
CA LEU A 456 -5.35 -8.22 -41.29
C LEU A 456 -6.19 -8.54 -42.54
N ALA A 457 -5.62 -9.20 -43.55
CA ALA A 457 -6.36 -9.65 -44.73
C ALA A 457 -7.38 -10.75 -44.38
N ASP A 458 -7.02 -11.68 -43.50
CA ASP A 458 -7.92 -12.73 -43.01
C ASP A 458 -9.11 -12.12 -42.24
N LEU A 459 -8.84 -11.19 -41.31
CA LEU A 459 -9.89 -10.44 -40.60
C LEU A 459 -10.79 -9.65 -41.54
N LYS A 460 -10.24 -9.11 -42.64
CA LYS A 460 -11.04 -8.39 -43.64
C LYS A 460 -11.91 -9.33 -44.48
N LYS A 461 -11.45 -10.55 -44.73
CA LYS A 461 -12.15 -11.52 -45.58
C LYS A 461 -13.25 -12.27 -44.84
N ASP A 462 -13.06 -12.55 -43.56
CA ASP A 462 -13.91 -13.45 -42.79
C ASP A 462 -14.43 -12.80 -41.49
N GLY A 463 -15.74 -12.59 -41.44
CA GLY A 463 -16.43 -11.99 -40.29
C GLY A 463 -16.39 -12.85 -39.03
N ASP A 464 -16.34 -14.17 -39.14
CA ASP A 464 -16.29 -15.07 -37.98
C ASP A 464 -14.90 -15.01 -37.33
N VAL A 465 -13.84 -14.96 -38.14
CA VAL A 465 -12.47 -14.74 -37.66
C VAL A 465 -12.35 -13.38 -36.98
N PHE A 466 -12.99 -12.34 -37.53
CA PHE A 466 -13.06 -11.04 -36.88
C PHE A 466 -13.75 -11.09 -35.51
N VAL A 467 -14.93 -11.72 -35.40
CA VAL A 467 -15.67 -11.84 -34.13
C VAL A 467 -14.84 -12.56 -33.06
N GLN A 468 -13.99 -13.51 -33.43
CA GLN A 468 -13.12 -14.21 -32.48
C GLN A 468 -11.91 -13.37 -32.04
N GLN A 469 -11.46 -12.41 -32.86
CA GLN A 469 -10.16 -11.75 -32.67
C GLN A 469 -10.22 -10.22 -32.57
N TRP A 470 -11.40 -9.61 -32.59
CA TRP A 470 -11.57 -8.14 -32.60
C TRP A 470 -10.88 -7.45 -31.42
N LEU A 471 -10.77 -8.11 -30.26
CA LEU A 471 -10.06 -7.57 -29.10
C LEU A 471 -8.55 -7.38 -29.37
N TRP A 472 -7.93 -8.29 -30.10
CA TRP A 472 -6.53 -8.17 -30.54
C TRP A 472 -6.37 -7.05 -31.56
N LEU A 473 -7.34 -6.91 -32.47
CA LEU A 473 -7.38 -5.82 -33.43
C LEU A 473 -7.58 -4.47 -32.75
N ALA A 474 -8.43 -4.40 -31.73
CA ALA A 474 -8.67 -3.18 -30.95
C ALA A 474 -7.37 -2.74 -30.28
N ARG A 475 -6.67 -3.68 -29.64
CA ARG A 475 -5.39 -3.42 -29.02
C ARG A 475 -4.34 -2.94 -30.05
N LEU A 476 -4.21 -3.63 -31.18
CA LEU A 476 -3.31 -3.21 -32.25
C LEU A 476 -3.64 -1.80 -32.76
N THR A 477 -4.91 -1.53 -33.08
CA THR A 477 -5.37 -0.26 -33.66
C THR A 477 -5.03 0.93 -32.77
N LYS A 478 -5.13 0.73 -31.45
CA LYS A 478 -4.75 1.73 -30.45
C LYS A 478 -3.24 1.96 -30.39
N ASP A 479 -2.45 0.89 -30.43
CA ASP A 479 -0.99 0.93 -30.23
C ASP A 479 -0.20 1.27 -31.51
N LEU A 480 -0.83 1.18 -32.69
CA LEU A 480 -0.23 1.58 -33.96
C LEU A 480 0.17 3.07 -33.96
N PRO A 481 1.26 3.45 -34.67
CA PRO A 481 1.59 4.85 -34.87
C PRO A 481 0.39 5.63 -35.40
N GLU A 482 0.12 6.79 -34.79
CA GLU A 482 -1.05 7.65 -35.06
C GLU A 482 -2.41 7.13 -34.56
N GLY A 483 -2.49 5.96 -33.91
CA GLY A 483 -3.73 5.43 -33.33
C GLY A 483 -4.41 6.39 -32.35
N SER A 484 -3.62 7.15 -31.57
CA SER A 484 -4.15 8.19 -30.66
C SER A 484 -4.88 9.34 -31.38
N LYS A 485 -4.57 9.61 -32.65
CA LYS A 485 -5.26 10.62 -33.46
C LYS A 485 -6.71 10.20 -33.78
N LEU A 486 -7.03 8.90 -33.68
CA LEU A 486 -8.39 8.39 -33.87
C LEU A 486 -9.36 8.96 -32.83
N LYS A 487 -8.92 9.26 -31.61
CA LYS A 487 -9.78 9.88 -30.58
C LYS A 487 -10.42 11.19 -31.04
N ARG A 488 -9.70 11.98 -31.85
CA ARG A 488 -10.22 13.24 -32.40
C ARG A 488 -11.14 13.00 -33.60
N LYS A 489 -10.86 11.98 -34.41
CA LYS A 489 -11.58 11.73 -35.68
C LYS A 489 -12.85 10.89 -35.49
N TYR A 490 -12.82 9.94 -34.56
CA TYR A 490 -13.87 8.96 -34.26
C TYR A 490 -14.01 8.82 -32.73
N PRO A 491 -14.53 9.83 -32.03
CA PRO A 491 -14.53 9.88 -30.57
C PRO A 491 -15.40 8.79 -29.92
N ALA A 492 -16.57 8.45 -30.47
CA ALA A 492 -17.40 7.36 -29.94
C ALA A 492 -16.77 5.99 -30.21
N PHE A 493 -16.23 5.77 -31.42
CA PHE A 493 -15.48 4.55 -31.72
C PHE A 493 -14.31 4.34 -30.75
N PHE A 494 -13.49 5.38 -30.56
CA PHE A 494 -12.35 5.30 -29.66
C PHE A 494 -12.79 5.00 -28.23
N LYS A 495 -13.83 5.67 -27.72
CA LYS A 495 -14.30 5.47 -26.34
C LYS A 495 -14.81 4.06 -26.07
N ILE A 496 -15.56 3.47 -27.01
CA ILE A 496 -16.29 2.22 -26.77
C ILE A 496 -15.49 0.98 -27.20
N ILE A 497 -14.77 1.07 -28.33
CA ILE A 497 -14.06 -0.09 -28.92
C ILE A 497 -12.57 -0.06 -28.52
N LEU A 498 -11.99 1.11 -28.32
CA LEU A 498 -10.57 1.31 -27.97
C LEU A 498 -10.40 1.94 -26.57
N PRO A 499 -11.02 1.41 -25.51
CA PRO A 499 -11.08 2.07 -24.22
C PRO A 499 -9.69 2.43 -23.68
N GLU A 500 -9.61 3.53 -22.94
CA GLU A 500 -8.38 3.93 -22.25
C GLU A 500 -8.04 2.88 -21.18
N ASP A 501 -6.75 2.58 -21.05
CA ASP A 501 -6.31 1.77 -19.93
C ASP A 501 -6.32 2.70 -18.70
N SER A 502 -6.56 2.16 -17.50
CA SER A 502 -6.59 2.92 -16.24
C SER A 502 -5.17 3.38 -15.84
N GLY A 503 -4.55 4.24 -16.65
CA GLY A 503 -3.19 4.77 -16.47
C GLY A 503 -2.22 4.47 -17.62
N ALA A 504 -1.03 5.06 -17.54
CA ALA A 504 0.06 4.83 -18.50
C ALA A 504 0.78 3.50 -18.22
N SER A 505 0.18 2.39 -18.64
CA SER A 505 0.78 1.05 -18.52
C SER A 505 2.14 0.96 -19.25
N LEU A 506 3.16 0.42 -18.58
CA LEU A 506 4.47 0.15 -19.18
C LEU A 506 4.33 -0.82 -20.36
N LEU A 507 3.42 -1.78 -20.26
CA LEU A 507 3.08 -2.72 -21.34
C LEU A 507 2.58 -2.00 -22.59
N GLY A 508 1.77 -0.95 -22.43
CA GLY A 508 1.33 -0.11 -23.56
C GLY A 508 2.50 0.61 -24.24
N LYS A 509 3.43 1.15 -23.46
CA LYS A 509 4.64 1.80 -23.99
C LYS A 509 5.53 0.80 -24.75
N ALA A 510 5.70 -0.41 -24.23
CA ALA A 510 6.48 -1.47 -24.86
C ALA A 510 5.91 -1.85 -26.23
N ARG A 511 4.60 -2.15 -26.32
CA ARG A 511 3.94 -2.48 -27.59
C ARG A 511 4.03 -1.35 -28.62
N CYS A 512 3.74 -0.12 -28.22
CA CYS A 512 3.85 1.05 -29.10
C CYS A 512 5.29 1.27 -29.61
N SER A 513 6.28 1.07 -28.73
CA SER A 513 7.70 1.17 -29.08
C SER A 513 8.08 0.10 -30.11
N GLY A 514 7.70 -1.15 -29.87
CA GLY A 514 7.92 -2.27 -30.79
C GLY A 514 7.31 -2.03 -32.17
N LEU A 515 6.03 -1.67 -32.24
CA LEU A 515 5.34 -1.38 -33.50
C LEU A 515 6.02 -0.24 -34.28
N ARG A 516 6.54 0.77 -33.58
CA ARG A 516 7.32 1.85 -34.19
C ARG A 516 8.67 1.35 -34.73
N LYS A 517 9.40 0.51 -33.98
CA LYS A 517 10.66 -0.13 -34.43
C LYS A 517 10.45 -1.00 -35.67
N MET A 518 9.28 -1.61 -35.81
CA MET A 518 8.88 -2.41 -36.98
C MET A 518 8.40 -1.58 -38.17
N GLY A 519 8.05 -0.30 -37.96
CA GLY A 519 7.49 0.54 -39.02
C GLY A 519 6.04 0.21 -39.36
N ALA A 520 5.26 -0.27 -38.40
CA ALA A 520 3.89 -0.77 -38.62
C ALA A 520 2.83 0.32 -38.89
N GLY A 521 3.20 1.60 -38.90
CA GLY A 521 2.29 2.73 -39.12
C GLY A 521 1.34 2.59 -40.33
N PRO A 522 1.81 2.14 -41.52
CA PRO A 522 0.96 1.92 -42.68
C PRO A 522 -0.19 0.93 -42.46
N CYS A 523 -0.08 0.01 -41.49
CA CYS A 523 -1.14 -0.96 -41.19
C CYS A 523 -2.39 -0.31 -40.57
N LEU A 524 -2.32 0.94 -40.09
CA LEU A 524 -3.46 1.62 -39.49
C LEU A 524 -4.62 1.79 -40.48
N SER A 525 -4.34 2.10 -41.75
CA SER A 525 -5.40 2.21 -42.77
C SER A 525 -6.09 0.86 -42.98
N THR A 526 -5.33 -0.22 -43.06
CA THR A 526 -5.87 -1.58 -43.23
C THR A 526 -6.70 -2.00 -42.03
N ALA A 527 -6.23 -1.74 -40.81
CA ALA A 527 -6.99 -2.01 -39.59
C ALA A 527 -8.31 -1.22 -39.56
N MET A 528 -8.29 0.05 -39.95
CA MET A 528 -9.51 0.86 -40.03
C MET A 528 -10.49 0.36 -41.11
N ASP A 529 -10.00 -0.21 -42.21
CA ASP A 529 -10.88 -0.81 -43.21
C ASP A 529 -11.55 -2.08 -42.68
N VAL A 530 -10.82 -2.93 -41.93
CA VAL A 530 -11.42 -4.09 -41.24
C VAL A 530 -12.56 -3.63 -40.31
N TRP A 531 -12.34 -2.57 -39.52
CA TRP A 531 -13.40 -2.03 -38.65
C TRP A 531 -14.63 -1.55 -39.40
N LYS A 532 -14.46 -0.82 -40.51
CA LYS A 532 -15.59 -0.34 -41.32
C LYS A 532 -16.39 -1.50 -41.92
N ASP A 533 -15.70 -2.56 -42.33
CA ASP A 533 -16.31 -3.70 -42.99
C ASP A 533 -17.05 -4.61 -42.00
N HIS A 534 -16.56 -4.73 -40.75
CA HIS A 534 -17.00 -5.80 -39.84
C HIS A 534 -17.52 -5.37 -38.46
N LEU A 535 -17.40 -4.10 -38.04
CA LEU A 535 -17.82 -3.67 -36.69
C LEU A 535 -19.28 -4.05 -36.37
N ARG A 536 -20.18 -4.06 -37.38
CA ARG A 536 -21.58 -4.47 -37.21
C ARG A 536 -21.75 -5.87 -36.61
N HIS A 537 -20.80 -6.78 -36.80
CA HIS A 537 -20.89 -8.18 -36.37
C HIS A 537 -20.72 -8.36 -34.85
N ILE A 538 -20.16 -7.37 -34.16
CA ILE A 538 -19.92 -7.42 -32.71
C ILE A 538 -20.78 -6.42 -31.93
N VAL A 539 -21.69 -5.71 -32.60
CA VAL A 539 -22.64 -4.82 -31.90
C VAL A 539 -23.56 -5.68 -31.03
N PRO A 540 -23.64 -5.43 -29.71
CA PRO A 540 -24.47 -6.23 -28.81
C PRO A 540 -25.95 -6.18 -29.18
N ASP A 541 -26.65 -7.32 -29.15
CA ASP A 541 -28.10 -7.36 -29.34
C ASP A 541 -28.83 -6.81 -28.08
N PRO A 542 -29.84 -5.92 -28.23
CA PRO A 542 -30.62 -5.40 -27.10
C PRO A 542 -31.62 -6.41 -26.48
N GLU A 543 -31.74 -7.63 -26.99
CA GLU A 543 -32.72 -8.61 -26.53
C GLU A 543 -32.71 -8.88 -25.01
N HIS A 544 -31.52 -9.04 -24.42
CA HIS A 544 -31.32 -9.46 -23.02
C HIS A 544 -30.87 -8.32 -22.10
N SER A 545 -31.14 -7.05 -22.46
CA SER A 545 -30.64 -5.94 -21.63
C SER A 545 -31.32 -5.88 -20.25
N HIS A 546 -30.50 -5.83 -19.20
CA HIS A 546 -30.95 -5.75 -17.81
C HIS A 546 -31.64 -4.40 -17.53
N LYS A 547 -32.74 -4.42 -16.76
CA LYS A 547 -33.52 -3.23 -16.36
C LYS A 547 -34.00 -2.32 -17.52
N SER A 548 -33.99 -2.80 -18.77
CA SER A 548 -34.33 -1.98 -19.95
C SER A 548 -33.47 -0.72 -20.12
N ASP A 549 -32.21 -0.76 -19.68
CA ASP A 549 -31.19 0.25 -19.97
C ASP A 549 -30.48 -0.11 -21.28
N TYR A 550 -30.47 0.80 -22.26
CA TYR A 550 -29.86 0.58 -23.57
C TYR A 550 -28.73 1.57 -23.85
N THR A 551 -28.23 2.25 -22.82
CA THR A 551 -27.16 3.25 -22.95
C THR A 551 -25.93 2.68 -23.65
N ARG A 552 -25.50 1.47 -23.28
CA ARG A 552 -24.36 0.80 -23.90
C ARG A 552 -24.64 0.49 -25.37
N HIS A 553 -25.82 -0.05 -25.70
CA HIS A 553 -26.22 -0.35 -27.08
C HIS A 553 -26.22 0.91 -27.96
N ALA A 554 -26.76 2.03 -27.45
CA ALA A 554 -26.75 3.30 -28.15
C ALA A 554 -25.33 3.84 -28.39
N GLN A 555 -24.43 3.65 -27.43
CA GLN A 555 -23.01 4.01 -27.58
C GLN A 555 -22.30 3.17 -28.65
N TRP A 556 -22.58 1.86 -28.71
CA TRP A 556 -22.07 0.97 -29.76
C TRP A 556 -22.60 1.36 -31.15
N MET A 557 -23.88 1.68 -31.27
CA MET A 557 -24.45 2.17 -32.53
C MET A 557 -23.86 3.52 -32.96
N LYS A 558 -23.54 4.39 -32.01
CA LYS A 558 -22.85 5.66 -32.30
C LYS A 558 -21.43 5.44 -32.83
N ALA A 559 -20.69 4.49 -32.24
CA ALA A 559 -19.40 4.08 -32.76
C ALA A 559 -19.50 3.49 -34.19
N LEU A 560 -20.53 2.68 -34.46
CA LEU A 560 -20.78 2.13 -35.79
C LEU A 560 -21.09 3.22 -36.81
N TYR A 561 -21.99 4.15 -36.47
CA TYR A 561 -22.37 5.28 -37.30
C TYR A 561 -21.17 6.18 -37.68
N GLU A 562 -20.27 6.44 -36.73
CA GLU A 562 -19.04 7.20 -36.98
C GLU A 562 -18.11 6.54 -38.01
N LEU A 563 -18.12 5.21 -38.12
CA LEU A 563 -17.25 4.46 -39.03
C LEU A 563 -17.91 4.11 -40.37
N SER A 564 -19.17 3.72 -40.37
CA SER A 564 -19.88 3.23 -41.55
C SER A 564 -21.39 3.45 -41.43
N HIS A 565 -21.92 4.38 -42.24
CA HIS A 565 -23.35 4.69 -42.28
C HIS A 565 -24.16 3.51 -42.85
N ASP A 566 -23.68 2.87 -43.92
CA ASP A 566 -24.35 1.72 -44.53
C ASP A 566 -24.49 0.54 -43.55
N ALA A 567 -23.44 0.28 -42.76
CA ALA A 567 -23.47 -0.78 -41.76
C ALA A 567 -24.39 -0.42 -40.58
N TYR A 568 -24.43 0.86 -40.19
CA TYR A 568 -25.37 1.38 -39.20
C TYR A 568 -26.81 1.19 -39.66
N ASP A 569 -27.15 1.58 -40.89
CA ASP A 569 -28.50 1.48 -41.45
C ASP A 569 -28.98 0.02 -41.52
N LEU A 570 -28.08 -0.90 -41.84
CA LEU A 570 -28.36 -2.34 -41.85
C LEU A 570 -28.75 -2.86 -40.45
N VAL A 571 -27.94 -2.54 -39.42
CA VAL A 571 -28.21 -2.96 -38.04
C VAL A 571 -29.47 -2.28 -37.50
N LEU A 572 -29.67 -1.00 -37.85
CA LEU A 572 -30.85 -0.22 -37.46
C LEU A 572 -32.13 -0.82 -38.06
N ALA A 573 -32.13 -1.20 -39.33
CA ALA A 573 -33.26 -1.86 -39.97
C ALA A 573 -33.62 -3.20 -39.28
N GLN A 574 -32.61 -4.01 -38.94
CA GLN A 574 -32.80 -5.24 -38.19
C GLN A 574 -33.39 -4.99 -36.79
N TRP A 575 -32.90 -3.98 -36.08
CA TRP A 575 -33.44 -3.60 -34.77
C TRP A 575 -34.86 -3.06 -34.86
N HIS A 576 -35.20 -2.32 -35.93
CA HIS A 576 -36.57 -1.87 -36.19
C HIS A 576 -37.53 -3.04 -36.40
N GLU A 577 -37.09 -4.11 -37.04
CA GLU A 577 -37.91 -5.31 -37.21
C GLU A 577 -38.06 -6.10 -35.91
N LYS A 578 -36.94 -6.44 -35.26
CA LYS A 578 -36.89 -7.33 -34.08
C LYS A 578 -37.35 -6.65 -32.78
N HIS A 579 -37.08 -5.36 -32.61
CA HIS A 579 -37.19 -4.64 -31.33
C HIS A 579 -38.14 -3.44 -31.36
N LYS A 580 -39.03 -3.33 -32.35
CA LYS A 580 -39.97 -2.19 -32.56
C LYS A 580 -40.68 -1.67 -31.31
N ARG A 581 -41.03 -2.56 -30.36
CA ARG A 581 -41.80 -2.22 -29.16
C ARG A 581 -40.95 -1.70 -27.98
N ARG A 582 -39.62 -1.74 -28.06
CA ARG A 582 -38.69 -1.34 -26.97
C ARG A 582 -38.50 0.18 -26.94
N ARG A 583 -39.47 0.90 -26.38
CA ARG A 583 -39.45 2.38 -26.33
C ARG A 583 -38.19 2.98 -25.68
N ASN A 584 -37.65 2.35 -24.64
CA ASN A 584 -36.44 2.82 -23.96
C ASN A 584 -35.19 2.74 -24.86
N LEU A 585 -35.08 1.71 -25.71
CA LEU A 585 -33.99 1.59 -26.69
C LEU A 585 -33.97 2.80 -27.63
N TRP A 586 -35.13 3.14 -28.21
CA TRP A 586 -35.26 4.26 -29.14
C TRP A 586 -35.04 5.61 -28.47
N ARG A 587 -35.45 5.76 -27.21
CA ARG A 587 -35.16 6.94 -26.39
C ARG A 587 -33.64 7.08 -26.18
N ASP A 588 -32.96 6.02 -25.77
CA ASP A 588 -31.53 6.06 -25.47
C ASP A 588 -30.69 6.29 -26.74
N MET A 589 -31.12 5.73 -27.89
CA MET A 589 -30.56 6.04 -29.22
C MET A 589 -30.68 7.53 -29.58
N LYS A 590 -31.85 8.14 -29.38
CA LYS A 590 -32.05 9.59 -29.58
C LYS A 590 -31.18 10.42 -28.64
N SER A 591 -31.10 10.04 -27.36
CA SER A 591 -30.25 10.70 -26.37
C SER A 591 -28.76 10.63 -26.73
N ALA A 592 -28.32 9.58 -27.44
CA ALA A 592 -26.96 9.48 -27.97
C ALA A 592 -26.71 10.35 -29.22
N GLY A 593 -27.75 10.99 -29.77
CA GLY A 593 -27.71 11.86 -30.94
C GLY A 593 -27.87 11.12 -32.28
N LEU A 594 -28.45 9.92 -32.27
CA LEU A 594 -28.65 9.11 -33.47
C LEU A 594 -30.03 9.37 -34.09
N ALA A 595 -30.10 9.37 -35.43
CA ALA A 595 -31.36 9.37 -36.16
C ALA A 595 -31.94 7.97 -36.15
N VAL A 596 -33.16 7.82 -35.62
CA VAL A 596 -33.83 6.53 -35.34
C VAL A 596 -35.24 6.50 -35.88
#